data_AF-A0AAV1FXI2-F1
#
_entry.id   AF-A0AAV1FXI2-F1
#
_cell.length_a   1.000
_cell.length_b   1.000
_cell.length_c   1.000
_cell.angle_alpha   90.00
_cell.angle_beta   90.00
_cell.angle_gamma   90.00
#
_symmetry.space_group_name_H-M   'P 1'
#
loop_
_entity.id
_entity.type
_entity.pdbx_description
1 polymer ?
#
loop_
_entity_poly.entity_id
_entity_poly.type
_entity_poly.pdbx_seq_one_letter_code
_entity_poly.pdbx_strand_id
1 'polypeptide(L)'
;MDHCLAQVGHHSLSLESLCKGEQVIQEDLYVINDLHIALLSRPPSVKLNLVSRVDSVDKAEMEESYPELCQGLGKLQQPYTIKAKTRCYSFFRSLNIWSQSESPTKLKSQLNGILVWFCFCQKNGSVHICVDLTQLDKAVCREKYTLPSVEQTLGSLAGAQVFSKLDANRGFWQILLSPESA
;
A
#
# COMPACT_ATOMS: atom_id res chain seq x y z
N MET A 1 -16.78 15.46 -8.12
CA MET A 1 -17.56 15.90 -6.97
C MET A 1 -17.22 14.95 -5.83
N ASP A 2 -15.94 14.77 -5.58
CA ASP A 2 -15.10 15.68 -4.78
C ASP A 2 -15.60 15.66 -3.36
N HIS A 3 -14.99 14.81 -2.54
CA HIS A 3 -14.68 15.09 -1.16
C HIS A 3 -13.66 14.05 -0.71
N CYS A 4 -12.38 14.33 -0.99
CA CYS A 4 -11.30 14.00 -0.04
C CYS A 4 -11.61 14.79 1.26
N LEU A 5 -12.59 14.33 2.01
CA LEU A 5 -12.71 14.69 3.41
C LEU A 5 -11.81 13.69 4.12
N ALA A 6 -10.61 14.14 4.49
CA ALA A 6 -10.07 13.72 5.76
C ALA A 6 -11.14 14.07 6.79
N GLN A 7 -12.05 13.12 7.08
CA GLN A 7 -12.83 13.19 8.29
C GLN A 7 -11.79 13.16 9.41
N VAL A 8 -11.50 14.35 9.94
CA VAL A 8 -10.93 14.50 11.26
C VAL A 8 -12.01 13.96 12.18
N GLY A 9 -12.04 12.64 12.34
CA GLY A 9 -12.85 12.00 13.36
C GLY A 9 -12.43 12.61 14.70
N HIS A 10 -13.40 12.92 15.54
CA HIS A 10 -13.13 13.21 16.95
C HIS A 10 -12.53 11.95 17.57
N HIS A 11 -11.21 11.79 17.45
CA HIS A 11 -10.47 10.71 18.06
C HIS A 11 -10.07 11.15 19.46
N SER A 12 -10.69 10.57 20.48
CA SER A 12 -10.22 10.71 21.85
C SER A 12 -9.19 9.62 22.11
N LEU A 13 -8.02 10.05 22.59
CA LEU A 13 -7.01 9.18 23.18
C LEU A 13 -7.34 9.02 24.66
N SER A 14 -7.52 7.79 25.11
CA SER A 14 -7.73 7.46 26.53
C SER A 14 -6.84 6.29 26.92
N LEU A 15 -6.11 6.45 28.02
CA LEU A 15 -5.33 5.36 28.61
C LEU A 15 -6.29 4.48 29.43
N GLU A 16 -6.44 3.23 29.01
CA GLU A 16 -7.40 2.31 29.61
C GLU A 16 -6.75 0.97 29.93
N SER A 17 -7.39 0.23 30.85
CA SER A 17 -6.92 -1.10 31.26
C SER A 17 -7.64 -2.19 30.47
N LEU A 18 -6.89 -3.01 29.75
CA LEU A 18 -7.38 -4.18 29.02
C LEU A 18 -7.10 -5.44 29.84
N CYS A 19 -8.08 -6.33 29.94
CA CYS A 19 -7.95 -7.58 30.70
C CYS A 19 -8.29 -8.82 29.87
N LYS A 20 -7.60 -9.92 30.15
CA LYS A 20 -7.90 -11.27 29.65
C LYS A 20 -7.66 -12.27 30.78
N GLY A 21 -8.74 -12.77 31.38
CA GLY A 21 -8.63 -13.59 32.59
C GLY A 21 -7.97 -12.78 33.71
N GLU A 22 -6.86 -13.27 34.24
CA GLU A 22 -6.09 -12.62 35.32
C GLU A 22 -5.06 -11.59 34.81
N GLN A 23 -4.80 -11.54 33.49
CA GLN A 23 -3.82 -10.61 32.92
C GLN A 23 -4.46 -9.25 32.69
N VAL A 24 -3.78 -8.19 33.15
CA VAL A 24 -4.19 -6.79 32.99
C VAL A 24 -3.05 -5.99 32.40
N ILE A 25 -3.33 -5.20 31.37
CA ILE A 25 -2.37 -4.32 30.70
C ILE A 25 -2.95 -2.92 30.57
N GLN A 26 -2.11 -1.89 30.55
CA GLN A 26 -2.52 -0.51 30.26
C GLN A 26 -2.04 -0.11 28.88
N GLU A 27 -2.93 0.42 28.06
CA GLU A 27 -2.64 0.81 26.67
C GLU A 27 -3.43 2.07 26.29
N ASP A 28 -2.87 2.82 25.35
CA ASP A 28 -3.55 3.96 24.74
C ASP A 28 -4.62 3.44 23.76
N LEU A 29 -5.88 3.71 24.07
CA LEU A 29 -7.02 3.40 23.21
C LEU A 29 -7.37 4.60 22.34
N TYR A 30 -7.60 4.31 21.06
CA TYR A 30 -8.15 5.25 20.11
C TYR A 30 -9.63 4.97 19.96
N VAL A 31 -10.47 5.88 20.45
CA VAL A 31 -11.92 5.78 20.25
C VAL A 31 -12.26 6.36 18.89
N ILE A 32 -12.89 5.54 18.05
CA ILE A 32 -13.37 5.94 16.73
C ILE A 32 -14.89 5.82 16.76
N ASN A 33 -15.58 6.93 16.47
CA ASN A 33 -17.04 6.93 16.37
C ASN A 33 -17.50 5.95 15.28
N ASP A 34 -18.62 5.27 15.52
CA ASP A 34 -19.24 4.30 14.60
C ASP A 34 -18.40 3.04 14.32
N LEU A 35 -17.39 2.76 15.15
CA LEU A 35 -16.62 1.51 15.04
C LEU A 35 -17.40 0.33 15.66
N HIS A 36 -17.92 -0.54 14.81
CA HIS A 36 -18.68 -1.72 15.25
C HIS A 36 -17.83 -2.86 15.82
N ILE A 37 -16.52 -2.90 15.53
CA ILE A 37 -15.61 -3.97 15.96
C ILE A 37 -14.36 -3.35 16.56
N ALA A 38 -14.11 -3.65 17.84
CA ALA A 38 -12.87 -3.25 18.50
C ALA A 38 -11.67 -3.99 17.88
N LEU A 39 -10.65 -3.24 17.47
CA LEU A 39 -9.43 -3.80 16.91
C LEU A 39 -8.31 -3.70 17.94
N LEU A 40 -7.64 -4.83 18.20
CA LEU A 40 -6.49 -4.88 19.07
C LEU A 40 -5.21 -4.88 18.24
N SER A 41 -4.30 -3.96 18.53
CA SER A 41 -3.01 -3.91 17.84
C SER A 41 -2.10 -5.06 18.29
N ARG A 42 -1.00 -5.25 17.57
CA ARG A 42 -0.05 -6.35 17.86
C ARG A 42 0.55 -6.27 19.26
N PRO A 43 1.09 -5.14 19.75
CA PRO A 43 1.75 -5.12 21.06
C PRO A 43 0.82 -5.52 22.24
N PRO A 44 -0.40 -4.98 22.37
CA PRO A 44 -1.36 -5.42 23.38
C PRO A 44 -1.76 -6.90 23.21
N SER A 45 -1.93 -7.37 21.98
CA SER A 45 -2.28 -8.79 21.70
C SER A 45 -1.21 -9.75 22.21
N VAL A 46 0.07 -9.38 22.08
CA VAL A 46 1.18 -10.18 22.60
C VAL A 46 1.25 -10.11 24.12
N LYS A 47 1.10 -8.93 24.72
CA LYS A 47 1.10 -8.76 26.17
C LYS A 47 -0.03 -9.54 26.86
N LEU A 48 -1.21 -9.62 26.23
CA LEU A 48 -2.36 -10.43 26.68
C LEU A 48 -2.27 -11.91 26.30
N ASN A 49 -1.14 -12.36 25.76
CA ASN A 49 -0.92 -13.74 25.31
C ASN A 49 -2.06 -14.24 24.39
N LEU A 50 -2.59 -13.38 23.52
CA LEU A 50 -3.52 -13.76 22.47
C LEU A 50 -2.79 -14.33 21.26
N VAL A 51 -1.60 -13.79 20.98
CA VAL A 51 -0.70 -14.24 19.92
C VAL A 51 0.71 -14.22 20.47
N SER A 52 1.50 -15.27 20.23
CA SER A 52 2.92 -15.31 20.54
C SER A 52 3.74 -15.21 19.24
N ARG A 53 4.85 -14.45 19.28
CA ARG A 53 5.80 -14.44 18.17
C ARG A 53 6.68 -15.69 18.30
N VAL A 54 6.47 -16.64 17.40
CA VAL A 54 7.26 -17.88 17.36
C VAL A 54 8.64 -17.62 16.77
N ASP A 55 8.72 -16.77 15.73
CA ASP A 55 9.96 -16.48 15.03
C ASP A 55 9.98 -15.06 14.45
N SER A 56 11.17 -14.54 14.21
CA SER A 56 11.45 -13.29 13.51
C SER A 56 12.49 -13.50 12.43
N VAL A 57 12.08 -13.37 11.17
CA VAL A 57 13.02 -13.33 10.05
C VAL A 57 13.50 -11.90 9.87
N ASP A 58 14.81 -11.70 10.04
CA ASP A 58 15.46 -10.43 9.72
C ASP A 58 15.88 -10.38 8.25
N LYS A 59 15.95 -9.15 7.71
CA LYS A 59 16.31 -8.96 6.29
C LYS A 59 17.70 -9.54 5.96
N ALA A 60 18.64 -9.43 6.88
CA ALA A 60 20.01 -9.93 6.70
C ALA A 60 20.04 -11.46 6.57
N GLU A 61 19.31 -12.17 7.44
CA GLU A 61 19.19 -13.63 7.38
C GLU A 61 18.49 -14.10 6.09
N MET A 62 17.50 -13.33 5.64
CA MET A 62 16.80 -13.60 4.39
C MET A 62 17.69 -13.38 3.17
N GLU A 63 18.55 -12.35 3.19
CA GLU A 63 19.54 -12.08 2.14
C GLU A 63 20.66 -13.13 2.10
N GLU A 64 21.05 -13.68 3.25
CA GLU A 64 22.02 -14.78 3.33
C GLU A 64 21.41 -16.09 2.84
N SER A 65 20.21 -16.42 3.29
CA SER A 65 19.54 -17.69 2.98
C SER A 65 18.97 -17.72 1.56
N TYR A 66 18.51 -16.56 1.05
CA TYR A 66 17.86 -16.41 -0.25
C TYR A 66 18.39 -15.17 -1.00
N PRO A 67 19.66 -15.18 -1.44
CA PRO A 67 20.29 -14.01 -2.03
C PRO A 67 19.58 -13.51 -3.29
N GLU A 68 18.97 -14.40 -4.08
CA GLU A 68 18.22 -14.02 -5.29
C GLU A 68 16.85 -13.40 -4.99
N LEU A 69 16.23 -13.74 -3.85
CA LEU A 69 14.88 -13.29 -3.49
C LEU A 69 14.84 -11.80 -3.16
N CYS A 70 15.93 -11.28 -2.62
CA CYS A 70 16.06 -9.90 -2.17
C CYS A 70 16.74 -8.97 -3.20
N GLN A 71 17.13 -9.49 -4.38
CA GLN A 71 17.87 -8.73 -5.38
C GLN A 71 16.98 -8.19 -6.50
N GLY A 72 17.11 -6.90 -6.77
CA GLY A 72 16.39 -6.21 -7.84
C GLY A 72 14.91 -5.97 -7.52
N LEU A 73 14.12 -5.71 -8.57
CA LEU A 73 12.68 -5.54 -8.43
C LEU A 73 11.95 -6.89 -8.46
N GLY A 74 12.59 -7.99 -8.85
CA GLY A 74 11.89 -9.20 -9.27
C GLY A 74 11.18 -9.00 -10.62
N LYS A 75 10.89 -10.09 -11.32
CA LYS A 75 10.12 -10.07 -12.57
C LYS A 75 9.01 -11.11 -12.47
N LEU A 76 7.76 -10.67 -12.46
CA LEU A 76 6.64 -11.59 -12.66
C LEU A 76 6.66 -12.07 -14.12
N GLN A 77 6.40 -13.37 -14.32
CA GLN A 77 6.73 -14.05 -15.58
C GLN A 77 6.03 -13.50 -16.83
N GLN A 78 4.90 -12.81 -16.68
CA GLN A 78 4.10 -12.36 -17.81
C GLN A 78 3.94 -10.84 -17.79
N PRO A 79 4.23 -10.15 -18.91
CA PRO A 79 3.94 -8.74 -19.04
C PRO A 79 2.42 -8.51 -19.04
N TYR A 80 1.99 -7.41 -18.46
CA TYR A 80 0.60 -7.00 -18.37
C TYR A 80 0.25 -6.05 -19.52
N THR A 81 -0.84 -6.35 -20.23
CA THR A 81 -1.36 -5.49 -21.30
C THR A 81 -2.57 -4.70 -20.80
N ILE A 82 -2.45 -3.37 -20.85
CA ILE A 82 -3.52 -2.44 -20.47
C ILE A 82 -4.54 -2.38 -21.60
N LYS A 83 -5.78 -2.77 -21.31
CA LYS A 83 -6.89 -2.69 -22.26
C LYS A 83 -7.53 -1.30 -22.19
N ALA A 84 -7.56 -0.56 -23.30
CA ALA A 84 -8.30 0.71 -23.39
C ALA A 84 -9.76 0.47 -23.80
N LYS A 85 -10.68 1.37 -23.39
CA LYS A 85 -12.06 1.38 -23.88
C LYS A 85 -12.10 1.75 -25.37
N THR A 86 -13.15 1.31 -26.08
CA THR A 86 -13.27 1.47 -27.54
C THR A 86 -13.36 2.93 -28.03
N ARG A 87 -13.60 3.90 -27.13
CA ARG A 87 -13.72 5.33 -27.45
C ARG A 87 -12.87 6.18 -26.50
N CYS A 88 -11.56 6.04 -26.60
CA CYS A 88 -10.58 6.82 -25.84
C CYS A 88 -9.83 7.75 -26.77
N TYR A 89 -9.62 8.99 -26.32
CA TYR A 89 -8.78 9.97 -27.03
C TYR A 89 -7.58 10.30 -26.17
N SER A 90 -6.44 10.49 -26.81
CA SER A 90 -5.23 10.97 -26.14
C SER A 90 -5.51 12.35 -25.56
N PHE A 91 -5.37 12.48 -24.24
CA PHE A 91 -5.57 13.74 -23.53
C PHE A 91 -4.21 14.37 -23.25
N PHE A 92 -3.92 15.49 -23.92
CA PHE A 92 -2.71 16.27 -23.69
C PHE A 92 -3.08 17.57 -22.99
N ARG A 93 -2.55 17.79 -21.78
CA ARG A 93 -2.68 19.06 -21.07
C ARG A 93 -1.30 19.68 -20.89
N SER A 94 -1.14 20.92 -21.36
CA SER A 94 0.06 21.72 -21.09
C SER A 94 0.16 22.03 -19.59
N LEU A 95 1.36 21.89 -19.01
CA LEU A 95 1.59 22.04 -17.57
C LEU A 95 2.10 23.44 -17.21
N ASN A 96 1.54 24.02 -16.16
CA ASN A 96 2.22 25.01 -15.33
C ASN A 96 2.94 24.25 -14.20
N ILE A 97 4.27 24.17 -14.26
CA ILE A 97 5.09 23.53 -13.24
C ILE A 97 5.19 24.46 -12.03
N TRP A 98 4.53 24.14 -10.92
CA TRP A 98 4.80 24.80 -9.65
C TRP A 98 6.06 24.16 -9.04
N SER A 99 7.19 24.83 -9.22
CA SER A 99 8.49 24.40 -8.68
C SER A 99 8.82 25.21 -7.42
N GLN A 100 8.74 24.56 -6.26
CA GLN A 100 9.55 24.95 -5.09
C GLN A 100 10.54 23.82 -4.77
N SER A 101 11.44 23.51 -5.71
CA SER A 101 12.84 23.13 -5.48
C SER A 101 13.44 22.42 -6.71
N GLU A 102 14.70 22.74 -7.00
CA GLU A 102 15.57 22.12 -8.01
C GLU A 102 15.73 20.61 -7.70
N SER A 103 15.83 19.66 -8.63
CA SER A 103 16.22 19.70 -10.05
C SER A 103 15.54 18.52 -10.81
N PRO A 104 14.71 18.76 -11.82
CA PRO A 104 13.99 17.71 -12.56
C PRO A 104 14.84 17.08 -13.68
N THR A 105 16.17 17.05 -13.56
CA THR A 105 17.06 16.74 -14.69
C THR A 105 17.21 15.23 -14.93
N LYS A 106 17.16 14.41 -13.88
CA LYS A 106 17.31 12.95 -14.00
C LYS A 106 16.03 12.23 -14.38
N LEU A 107 14.87 12.89 -14.22
CA LEU A 107 13.55 12.32 -14.49
C LEU A 107 13.11 12.53 -15.96
N LYS A 108 13.54 13.64 -16.57
CA LYS A 108 13.22 13.98 -17.97
C LYS A 108 13.78 12.97 -18.97
N SER A 109 14.91 12.31 -18.67
CA SER A 109 15.51 11.31 -19.55
C SER A 109 14.83 9.93 -19.48
N GLN A 110 14.05 9.65 -18.45
CA GLN A 110 13.32 8.38 -18.30
C GLN A 110 11.87 8.44 -18.79
N LEU A 111 11.31 9.65 -18.90
CA LEU A 111 9.94 9.89 -19.32
C LEU A 111 9.95 10.34 -20.78
N ASN A 112 9.97 9.37 -21.70
CA ASN A 112 9.85 9.60 -23.14
C ASN A 112 8.47 10.20 -23.50
N GLY A 113 8.31 11.51 -23.33
CA GLY A 113 7.22 12.28 -23.95
C GLY A 113 5.83 12.14 -23.33
N ILE A 114 5.65 11.42 -22.21
CA ILE A 114 4.33 11.30 -21.57
C ILE A 114 4.08 12.55 -20.69
N LEU A 115 3.22 13.44 -21.18
CA LEU A 115 2.72 14.62 -20.46
C LEU A 115 1.71 14.19 -19.39
N VAL A 116 2.20 13.76 -18.22
CA VAL A 116 1.35 13.49 -17.05
C VAL A 116 1.57 14.56 -15.98
N TRP A 117 0.51 14.91 -15.24
CA TRP A 117 0.64 15.82 -14.11
C TRP A 117 1.43 15.12 -13.00
N PHE A 118 2.58 15.70 -12.66
CA PHE A 118 3.38 15.29 -11.52
C PHE A 118 3.09 16.23 -10.34
N CYS A 119 2.70 15.66 -9.21
CA CYS A 119 2.74 16.34 -7.92
C CYS A 119 3.95 15.85 -7.14
N PHE A 120 4.75 16.78 -6.61
CA PHE A 120 5.86 16.46 -5.73
C PHE A 120 5.37 16.57 -4.29
N CYS A 121 5.25 15.43 -3.61
CA CYS A 121 4.90 15.41 -2.19
C CYS A 121 6.15 15.15 -1.37
N GLN A 122 6.47 16.05 -0.44
CA GLN A 122 7.49 15.79 0.56
C GLN A 122 6.84 15.12 1.77
N LYS A 123 7.31 13.92 2.10
CA LYS A 123 7.00 13.26 3.36
C LYS A 123 8.31 12.79 3.98
N ASN A 124 8.51 13.09 5.26
CA ASN A 124 9.67 12.67 6.04
C ASN A 124 11.02 13.02 5.39
N GLY A 125 11.14 14.20 4.78
CA GLY A 125 12.38 14.66 4.12
C GLY A 125 12.69 14.00 2.76
N SER A 126 11.82 13.12 2.27
CA SER A 126 11.95 12.49 0.95
C SER A 126 10.92 13.05 -0.04
N VAL A 127 11.36 13.27 -1.29
CA VAL A 127 10.51 13.74 -2.38
C VAL A 127 9.88 12.53 -3.07
N HIS A 128 8.56 12.44 -3.03
CA HIS A 128 7.78 11.47 -3.79
C HIS A 128 7.20 12.11 -5.04
N ILE A 129 7.32 11.40 -6.16
CA ILE A 129 6.69 11.78 -7.42
C ILE A 129 5.36 11.05 -7.49
N CYS A 130 4.28 11.82 -7.51
CA CYS A 130 2.92 11.33 -7.67
C CYS A 130 2.44 11.68 -9.07
N VAL A 131 1.94 10.68 -9.79
CA VAL A 131 1.41 10.84 -11.15
C VAL A 131 -0.11 10.86 -11.08
N ASP A 132 -0.75 11.92 -11.57
CA ASP A 132 -2.22 11.94 -11.66
C ASP A 132 -2.69 11.11 -12.87
N LEU A 133 -3.15 9.90 -12.57
CA LEU A 133 -3.69 8.95 -13.54
C LEU A 133 -5.22 9.05 -13.69
N THR A 134 -5.89 10.03 -13.09
CA THR A 134 -7.36 10.11 -13.07
C THR A 134 -7.99 10.07 -14.47
N GLN A 135 -7.38 10.72 -15.45
CA GLN A 135 -7.88 10.70 -16.84
C GLN A 135 -7.56 9.39 -17.55
N LEU A 136 -6.39 8.80 -17.29
CA LEU A 136 -6.01 7.48 -17.81
C LEU A 136 -6.97 6.40 -17.29
N ASP A 137 -7.27 6.44 -16.00
CA ASP A 137 -8.20 5.56 -15.31
C ASP A 137 -9.61 5.54 -15.93
N LYS A 138 -10.06 6.66 -16.50
CA LYS A 138 -11.35 6.73 -17.21
C LYS A 138 -11.29 6.06 -18.58
N ALA A 139 -10.13 6.08 -19.23
CA ALA A 139 -9.88 5.51 -20.54
C ALA A 139 -9.57 4.00 -20.50
N VAL A 140 -9.06 3.49 -19.38
CA VAL A 140 -8.70 2.07 -19.22
C VAL A 140 -9.92 1.22 -18.84
N CYS A 141 -9.99 0.02 -19.41
CA CYS A 141 -10.89 -1.05 -18.98
C CYS A 141 -10.37 -1.64 -17.67
N ARG A 142 -11.02 -1.31 -16.55
CA ARG A 142 -10.67 -1.86 -15.24
C ARG A 142 -11.04 -3.33 -15.16
N GLU A 143 -10.05 -4.18 -14.96
CA GLU A 143 -10.27 -5.57 -14.60
C GLU A 143 -10.81 -5.65 -13.17
N LYS A 144 -11.82 -6.49 -12.95
CA LYS A 144 -12.42 -6.68 -11.62
C LYS A 144 -11.81 -7.92 -10.99
N TYR A 145 -10.84 -7.71 -10.13
CA TYR A 145 -10.33 -8.74 -9.23
C TYR A 145 -11.00 -8.56 -7.87
N THR A 146 -11.95 -9.44 -7.56
CA THR A 146 -12.58 -9.48 -6.24
C THR A 146 -11.56 -10.01 -5.24
N LEU A 147 -11.08 -9.13 -4.36
CA LEU A 147 -10.33 -9.54 -3.19
C LEU A 147 -11.28 -10.30 -2.24
N PRO A 148 -10.83 -11.40 -1.61
CA PRO A 148 -11.63 -12.10 -0.63
C PRO A 148 -11.98 -11.16 0.52
N SER A 149 -13.17 -11.32 1.09
CA SER A 149 -13.53 -10.56 2.29
C SER A 149 -12.64 -10.95 3.47
N VAL A 150 -12.64 -10.12 4.51
CA VAL A 150 -11.91 -10.42 5.75
C VAL A 150 -12.41 -11.74 6.35
N GLU A 151 -13.72 -11.96 6.37
CA GLU A 151 -14.35 -13.17 6.89
C GLU A 151 -13.99 -14.41 6.07
N GLN A 152 -13.97 -14.30 4.74
CA GLN A 152 -13.54 -15.40 3.86
C GLN A 152 -12.07 -15.77 4.10
N THR A 153 -11.22 -14.75 4.26
CA THR A 153 -9.79 -14.93 4.55
C THR A 153 -9.58 -15.51 5.94
N LEU A 154 -10.34 -15.08 6.96
CA LEU A 154 -10.26 -15.65 8.31
C LEU A 154 -10.81 -17.08 8.35
N GLY A 155 -11.87 -17.37 7.59
CA GLY A 155 -12.44 -18.71 7.46
C GLY A 155 -11.46 -19.69 6.82
N SER A 156 -10.69 -19.28 5.81
CA SER A 156 -9.66 -20.14 5.22
C SER A 156 -8.47 -20.42 6.14
N LEU A 157 -8.28 -19.59 7.16
CA LEU A 157 -7.27 -19.74 8.20
C LEU A 157 -7.76 -20.52 9.43
N ALA A 158 -9.02 -20.96 9.45
CA ALA A 158 -9.58 -21.68 10.58
C ALA A 158 -8.80 -22.97 10.88
N GLY A 159 -8.38 -23.13 12.14
CA GLY A 159 -7.59 -24.29 12.59
C GLY A 159 -6.08 -24.16 12.41
N ALA A 160 -5.59 -23.14 11.69
CA ALA A 160 -4.16 -22.85 11.64
C ALA A 160 -3.68 -22.29 13.00
N GLN A 161 -2.52 -22.77 13.46
CA GLN A 161 -1.91 -22.36 14.73
C GLN A 161 -0.69 -21.45 14.53
N VAL A 162 -0.06 -21.52 13.36
CA VAL A 162 1.16 -20.78 13.02
C VAL A 162 0.92 -20.01 11.74
N PHE A 163 1.26 -18.72 11.75
CA PHE A 163 1.06 -17.81 10.63
C PHE A 163 2.38 -17.13 10.28
N SER A 164 2.70 -17.07 8.98
CA SER A 164 3.80 -16.28 8.44
C SER A 164 3.26 -15.10 7.64
N LYS A 165 3.80 -13.90 7.85
CA LYS A 165 3.46 -12.71 7.07
C LYS A 165 4.65 -12.34 6.20
N LEU A 166 4.43 -12.30 4.88
CA LEU A 166 5.40 -11.82 3.89
C LEU A 166 4.82 -10.62 3.17
N ASP A 167 5.65 -9.63 2.87
CA ASP A 167 5.26 -8.41 2.17
C ASP A 167 6.15 -8.22 0.94
N ALA A 168 5.52 -8.07 -0.23
CA ALA A 168 6.22 -7.87 -1.48
C ALA A 168 6.55 -6.37 -1.66
N ASN A 169 7.79 -5.99 -1.32
CA ASN A 169 8.24 -4.63 -1.48
C ASN A 169 8.24 -4.22 -2.96
N ARG A 170 7.69 -3.05 -3.28
CA ARG A 170 7.60 -2.51 -4.65
C ARG A 170 6.86 -3.43 -5.64
N GLY A 171 5.88 -4.21 -5.16
CA GLY A 171 5.11 -5.18 -5.98
C GLY A 171 4.62 -4.65 -7.35
N PHE A 172 4.17 -3.39 -7.41
CA PHE A 172 3.73 -2.77 -8.68
C PHE A 172 4.83 -2.70 -9.75
N TRP A 173 6.09 -2.51 -9.34
CA TRP A 173 7.22 -2.35 -10.26
C TRP A 173 7.75 -3.69 -10.79
N GLN A 174 7.26 -4.80 -10.25
CA GLN A 174 7.66 -6.16 -10.66
C GLN A 174 6.84 -6.66 -11.85
N ILE A 175 5.72 -5.98 -12.15
CA ILE A 175 4.84 -6.25 -13.28
C ILE A 175 5.32 -5.41 -14.46
N LEU A 176 5.88 -6.06 -15.47
CA LEU A 176 6.27 -5.39 -16.71
C LEU A 176 5.02 -5.07 -17.53
N LEU A 177 5.00 -3.92 -18.20
CA LEU A 177 3.96 -3.62 -19.20
C LEU A 177 4.36 -4.22 -20.55
N SER A 178 3.36 -4.67 -21.32
CA SER A 178 3.60 -5.12 -22.69
C SER A 178 3.96 -3.92 -23.60
N PRO A 179 4.71 -4.12 -24.70
CA PRO A 179 5.10 -3.04 -25.61
C PRO A 179 3.92 -2.23 -26.17
N GLU A 180 2.75 -2.86 -26.31
CA GLU A 180 1.52 -2.22 -26.78
C GLU A 180 0.91 -1.25 -25.76
N SER A 181 1.32 -1.36 -24.50
CA SER A 181 0.85 -0.55 -23.37
C SER A 181 1.89 0.47 -22.88
N ALA A 182 3.11 0.40 -23.42
CA ALA A 182 4.28 1.18 -22.98
C ALA A 182 4.39 2.53 -23.71
#